data_AF-A0A434ER12-F1
#
_entry.id   AF-A0A434ER12-F1
#
_cell.length_a   1.000
_cell.length_b   1.000
_cell.length_c   1.000
_cell.angle_alpha   90.00
_cell.angle_beta   90.00
_cell.angle_gamma   90.00
#
_symmetry.space_group_name_H-M   'P 1'
#
loop_
_entity.id
_entity.type
_entity.pdbx_description
1 polymer ?
#
loop_
_entity_poly.entity_id
_entity_poly.type
_entity_poly.pdbx_seq_one_letter_code
_entity_poly.pdbx_strand_id
1 'polypeptide(L)'
;VLFCIEGGSRLVDLTRERKLPFVALELGFQDETVSAIGVDNVAGARLAARHLAELGHRRFAVLSLGFADNRTGFATPEVVRGAVYTGTRDRLAGYFEELSRFGIDTAKIPVYETENEEKSTRAGLEAIFGRSEPPTAI
;
A
#
# COMPACT_ATOMS: atom_id res chain seq x y z
N VAL A 1 19.04 13.64 -1.67
CA VAL A 1 18.02 12.59 -1.91
C VAL A 1 16.76 13.05 -1.22
N LEU A 2 15.62 13.08 -1.93
CA LEU A 2 14.32 13.35 -1.33
C LEU A 2 13.61 12.01 -1.13
N PHE A 3 13.28 11.67 0.11
CA PHE A 3 12.72 10.38 0.50
C PHE A 3 11.44 10.58 1.29
N CYS A 4 10.47 9.68 1.11
CA CYS A 4 9.21 9.65 1.85
C CYS A 4 8.44 10.98 1.75
N ILE A 5 8.21 11.45 0.52
CA ILE A 5 7.68 12.79 0.30
C ILE A 5 6.15 12.76 0.43
N GLU A 6 5.68 12.88 1.66
CA GLU A 6 4.33 13.34 1.92
C GLU A 6 4.18 14.77 1.39
N GLY A 7 3.12 15.05 0.61
CA GLY A 7 3.05 16.33 -0.11
C GLY A 7 4.15 16.51 -1.17
N GLY A 8 4.72 15.40 -1.66
CA GLY A 8 5.55 15.20 -2.86
C GLY A 8 6.01 16.45 -3.61
N SER A 9 5.03 17.07 -4.28
CA SER A 9 5.23 18.22 -5.14
C SER A 9 5.88 19.39 -4.40
N ARG A 10 5.48 19.70 -3.17
CA ARG A 10 5.96 20.91 -2.49
C ARG A 10 7.45 20.85 -2.14
N LEU A 11 7.94 19.69 -1.69
CA LEU A 11 9.36 19.51 -1.37
C LEU A 11 10.22 19.47 -2.64
N VAL A 12 9.70 18.86 -3.72
CA VAL A 12 10.31 18.91 -5.06
C VAL A 12 10.40 20.36 -5.54
N ASP A 13 9.30 21.11 -5.48
CA ASP A 13 9.22 22.51 -5.89
C ASP A 13 10.21 23.39 -5.10
N LEU A 14 10.22 23.26 -3.78
CA LEU A 14 11.11 24.03 -2.90
C LEU A 14 12.59 23.74 -3.16
N THR A 15 12.92 22.51 -3.58
CA THR A 15 14.29 22.09 -3.90
C THR A 15 14.70 22.60 -5.28
N ARG A 16 13.78 22.58 -6.26
CA ARG A 16 13.94 23.21 -7.58
C ARG A 16 14.14 24.71 -7.48
N GLU A 17 13.30 25.41 -6.70
CA GLU A 17 13.40 26.85 -6.44
C GLU A 17 14.79 27.24 -5.90
N ARG A 18 15.35 26.39 -5.02
CA ARG A 18 16.69 26.57 -4.43
C ARG A 18 17.83 26.10 -5.33
N LYS A 19 17.54 25.54 -6.52
CA LYS A 19 18.52 24.99 -7.47
C LYS A 19 19.44 23.95 -6.85
N LEU A 20 18.94 23.17 -5.88
CA LEU A 20 19.70 22.11 -5.26
C LEU A 20 19.62 20.83 -6.11
N PRO A 21 20.72 20.10 -6.35
CA PRO A 21 20.66 18.81 -7.04
C PRO A 21 19.98 17.76 -6.16
N PHE A 22 19.03 17.01 -6.73
CA PHE A 22 18.34 15.94 -6.02
C PHE A 22 17.91 14.80 -6.94
N VAL A 23 17.62 13.67 -6.30
CA VAL A 23 16.90 12.52 -6.87
C VAL A 23 15.78 12.21 -5.88
N ALA A 24 14.57 12.00 -6.39
CA ALA A 24 13.42 11.59 -5.61
C ALA A 24 13.36 10.06 -5.49
N LEU A 25 12.86 9.58 -4.36
CA LEU A 25 12.55 8.17 -4.15
C LEU A 25 11.04 8.00 -4.02
N GLU A 26 10.49 7.05 -4.77
CA GLU A 26 9.05 6.71 -4.75
C GLU A 26 8.17 7.95 -4.98
N LEU A 27 8.31 8.57 -6.15
CA LEU A 27 7.53 9.75 -6.50
C LEU A 27 6.08 9.33 -6.81
N GLY A 28 5.14 9.74 -5.96
CA GLY A 28 3.72 9.38 -6.08
C GLY A 28 2.95 10.03 -7.24
N PHE A 29 3.64 10.66 -8.18
CA PHE A 29 3.05 11.23 -9.39
C PHE A 29 4.05 11.12 -10.55
N GLN A 30 3.52 11.07 -11.77
CA GLN A 30 4.34 11.04 -12.97
C GLN A 30 4.78 12.46 -13.33
N ASP A 31 6.08 12.73 -13.23
CA ASP A 31 6.71 13.96 -13.71
C ASP A 31 8.06 13.60 -14.36
N GLU A 32 8.09 13.59 -15.69
CA GLU A 32 9.28 13.26 -16.49
C GLU A 32 10.44 14.24 -16.27
N THR A 33 10.17 15.40 -15.68
CA THR A 33 11.19 16.41 -15.40
C THR A 33 11.90 16.17 -14.06
N VAL A 34 11.45 15.22 -13.23
CA VAL A 34 12.07 14.85 -11.96
C VAL A 34 12.81 13.52 -12.12
N SER A 35 14.12 13.51 -11.83
CA SER A 35 14.83 12.24 -11.68
C SER A 35 14.33 11.50 -10.44
N ALA A 36 13.69 10.36 -10.65
CA ALA A 36 13.12 9.54 -9.58
C ALA A 36 13.55 8.07 -9.70
N ILE A 37 13.73 7.42 -8.55
CA ILE A 37 13.93 5.98 -8.44
C ILE A 37 12.75 5.41 -7.66
N GLY A 38 12.14 4.34 -8.15
CA GLY A 38 11.03 3.67 -7.50
C GLY A 38 10.99 2.20 -7.90
N VAL A 39 9.99 1.50 -7.37
CA VAL A 39 9.68 0.12 -7.75
C VAL A 39 8.29 0.06 -8.36
N ASP A 40 8.05 -0.91 -9.23
CA ASP A 40 6.70 -1.19 -9.71
C ASP A 40 5.89 -1.88 -8.61
N ASN A 41 5.27 -1.08 -7.75
CA ASN A 41 4.46 -1.55 -6.63
C ASN A 41 3.24 -2.38 -7.09
N VAL A 42 2.64 -2.04 -8.24
CA VAL A 42 1.50 -2.79 -8.78
C VAL A 42 1.97 -4.16 -9.25
N ALA A 43 3.00 -4.23 -10.08
CA ALA A 43 3.50 -5.50 -10.59
C ALA A 43 4.05 -6.38 -9.46
N GLY A 44 4.83 -5.81 -8.54
CA GLY A 44 5.35 -6.53 -7.37
C GLY A 44 4.23 -7.11 -6.51
N ALA A 45 3.17 -6.35 -6.28
CA ALA A 45 2.00 -6.82 -5.55
C ALA A 45 1.26 -7.96 -6.27
N ARG A 46 1.07 -7.85 -7.60
CA ARG A 46 0.50 -8.94 -8.39
C ARG A 46 1.32 -10.22 -8.26
N LEU A 47 2.65 -10.14 -8.25
CA LEU A 47 3.52 -11.32 -8.08
C LEU A 47 3.28 -12.02 -6.73
N ALA A 48 3.19 -11.26 -5.64
CA ALA A 48 2.96 -11.81 -4.31
C ALA A 48 1.55 -12.42 -4.17
N ALA A 49 0.53 -11.71 -4.66
CA ALA A 49 -0.86 -12.20 -4.66
C ALA A 49 -1.01 -13.48 -5.48
N ARG A 50 -0.41 -13.52 -6.68
CA ARG A 50 -0.41 -14.72 -7.53
C ARG A 50 0.21 -15.91 -6.80
N HIS A 51 1.37 -15.72 -6.19
CA HIS A 51 2.07 -16.80 -5.48
C HIS A 51 1.18 -17.42 -4.39
N LEU A 52 0.55 -16.60 -3.56
CA LEU A 52 -0.35 -17.08 -2.51
C LEU A 52 -1.61 -17.74 -3.08
N ALA A 53 -2.18 -17.21 -4.16
CA ALA A 53 -3.35 -17.82 -4.81
C ALA A 53 -3.00 -19.17 -5.47
N GLU A 54 -1.82 -19.31 -6.08
CA GLU A 54 -1.31 -20.56 -6.68
C GLU A 54 -1.05 -21.64 -5.62
N LEU A 55 -0.67 -21.26 -4.40
CA LEU A 55 -0.61 -22.17 -3.24
C LEU A 55 -1.99 -22.63 -2.75
N GLY A 56 -3.08 -22.10 -3.31
CA GLY A 56 -4.45 -22.49 -3.00
C GLY A 56 -5.12 -21.66 -1.90
N HIS A 57 -4.50 -20.56 -1.45
CA HIS A 57 -5.14 -19.67 -0.50
C HIS A 57 -6.37 -18.99 -1.13
N ARG A 58 -7.46 -18.90 -0.34
CA ARG A 58 -8.74 -18.30 -0.75
C ARG A 58 -9.28 -17.27 0.25
N ARG A 59 -8.82 -17.33 1.50
CA ARG A 59 -9.18 -16.38 2.56
C ARG A 59 -7.97 -15.50 2.84
N PHE A 60 -8.05 -14.25 2.39
CA PHE A 60 -6.97 -13.28 2.51
C PHE A 60 -7.35 -12.20 3.50
N ALA A 61 -6.34 -11.54 4.08
CA ALA A 61 -6.44 -10.22 4.68
C ALA A 61 -5.25 -9.40 4.20
N VAL A 62 -5.30 -8.07 4.33
CA VAL A 62 -4.13 -7.23 4.08
C VAL A 62 -3.83 -6.42 5.33
N LEU A 63 -2.60 -6.53 5.83
CA LEU A 63 -2.04 -5.62 6.82
C LEU A 63 -1.29 -4.52 6.08
N SER A 64 -1.80 -3.30 6.14
CA SER A 64 -1.36 -2.17 5.32
C SER A 64 -0.67 -1.11 6.16
N LEU A 65 0.33 -0.43 5.59
CA LEU A 65 0.78 0.87 6.10
C LEU A 65 -0.34 1.92 5.91
N GLY A 66 -0.11 3.11 6.47
CA GLY A 66 -1.02 4.24 6.42
C GLY A 66 -1.51 4.57 5.00
N PHE A 67 -2.79 4.96 4.90
CA PHE A 67 -3.35 5.62 3.71
C PHE A 67 -3.44 7.14 3.89
N ALA A 68 -3.46 7.61 5.14
CA ALA A 68 -3.36 9.01 5.56
C ALA A 68 -2.82 9.05 7.00
N ASP A 69 -2.51 10.25 7.50
CA ASP A 69 -1.92 10.41 8.83
C ASP A 69 -2.88 10.10 9.98
N ASN A 70 -2.28 9.65 11.10
CA ASN A 70 -2.94 9.45 12.40
C ASN A 70 -4.16 8.53 12.34
N ARG A 71 -4.07 7.43 11.59
CA ARG A 71 -5.14 6.44 11.50
C ARG A 71 -4.60 5.02 11.58
N THR A 72 -5.35 4.18 12.29
CA THR A 72 -5.17 2.73 12.35
C THR A 72 -6.55 2.07 12.40
N GLY A 73 -6.62 0.78 12.06
CA GLY A 73 -7.88 0.01 12.10
C GLY A 73 -8.33 -0.51 10.74
N PHE A 74 -9.50 -1.15 10.70
CA PHE A 74 -10.06 -1.63 9.44
C PHE A 74 -10.43 -0.48 8.52
N ALA A 75 -9.96 -0.56 7.28
CA ALA A 75 -10.24 0.41 6.24
C ALA A 75 -11.45 -0.02 5.40
N THR A 76 -12.31 0.95 5.07
CA THR A 76 -13.37 0.75 4.09
C THR A 76 -12.80 0.83 2.66
N PRO A 77 -13.50 0.30 1.64
CA PRO A 77 -13.08 0.45 0.25
C PRO A 77 -12.89 1.93 -0.17
N GLU A 78 -13.68 2.84 0.37
CA GLU A 78 -13.58 4.29 0.13
C GLU A 78 -12.25 4.84 0.66
N VAL A 79 -11.86 4.42 1.88
CA VAL A 79 -10.58 4.77 2.49
C VAL A 79 -9.41 4.29 1.63
N VAL A 80 -9.45 3.04 1.17
CA VAL A 80 -8.39 2.46 0.33
C VAL A 80 -8.25 3.23 -0.99
N ARG A 81 -9.37 3.57 -1.63
CA ARG A 81 -9.36 4.35 -2.89
C ARG A 81 -8.83 5.77 -2.69
N GLY A 82 -9.07 6.37 -1.53
CA GLY A 82 -8.63 7.73 -1.17
C GLY A 82 -7.22 7.82 -0.61
N ALA A 83 -6.43 6.75 -0.66
CA ALA A 83 -5.08 6.72 -0.10
C ALA A 83 -4.16 7.79 -0.69
N VAL A 84 -3.59 8.62 0.18
CA VAL A 84 -2.60 9.66 -0.15
C VAL A 84 -1.25 9.02 -0.49
N TYR A 85 -0.89 7.97 0.23
CA TYR A 85 0.36 7.24 0.02
C TYR A 85 0.25 6.28 -1.18
N THR A 86 0.87 6.65 -2.29
CA THR A 86 0.76 5.92 -3.56
C THR A 86 1.32 4.51 -3.50
N GLY A 87 2.47 4.29 -2.83
CA GLY A 87 3.02 2.96 -2.68
C GLY A 87 2.04 1.99 -2.00
N THR A 88 1.35 2.46 -0.96
CA THR A 88 0.30 1.68 -0.27
C THR A 88 -0.89 1.40 -1.20
N ARG A 89 -1.39 2.45 -1.87
CA ARG A 89 -2.51 2.36 -2.81
C ARG A 89 -2.23 1.37 -3.95
N ASP A 90 -1.07 1.50 -4.57
CA ASP A 90 -0.68 0.78 -5.77
C ASP A 90 -0.42 -0.70 -5.47
N ARG A 91 0.13 -1.02 -4.29
CA ARG A 91 0.22 -2.41 -3.81
C ARG A 91 -1.16 -3.04 -3.64
N LEU A 92 -2.10 -2.37 -2.97
CA LEU A 92 -3.46 -2.88 -2.83
C LEU A 92 -4.15 -3.09 -4.18
N ALA A 93 -3.97 -2.16 -5.12
CA ALA A 93 -4.48 -2.31 -6.48
C ALA A 93 -3.91 -3.57 -7.15
N GLY A 94 -2.60 -3.81 -7.05
CA GLY A 94 -1.95 -5.00 -7.60
C GLY A 94 -2.43 -6.30 -6.95
N TYR A 95 -2.56 -6.34 -5.62
CA TYR A 95 -3.09 -7.51 -4.92
C TYR A 95 -4.51 -7.83 -5.40
N PHE A 96 -5.40 -6.84 -5.38
CA PHE A 96 -6.81 -7.06 -5.70
C PHE A 96 -7.03 -7.39 -7.17
N GLU A 97 -6.33 -6.74 -8.08
CA GLU A 97 -6.43 -7.10 -9.50
C GLU A 97 -6.05 -8.57 -9.72
N GLU A 98 -4.91 -9.02 -9.18
CA GLU A 98 -4.48 -10.40 -9.40
C GLU A 98 -5.39 -11.40 -8.71
N LEU A 99 -5.76 -11.19 -7.44
CA LEU A 99 -6.66 -12.09 -6.72
C LEU A 99 -8.03 -12.20 -7.39
N SER A 100 -8.53 -11.13 -8.01
CA SER A 100 -9.79 -11.18 -8.77
C SER A 100 -9.73 -12.14 -9.96
N ARG A 101 -8.56 -12.28 -10.61
CA ARG A 101 -8.34 -13.24 -11.71
C ARG A 101 -8.38 -14.69 -11.26
N PHE A 102 -8.11 -14.94 -9.97
CA PHE A 102 -8.30 -16.24 -9.33
C PHE A 102 -9.74 -16.45 -8.83
N GLY A 103 -10.68 -15.53 -9.11
CA GLY A 103 -12.08 -15.63 -8.71
C GLY A 103 -12.35 -15.25 -7.25
N ILE A 104 -11.43 -14.54 -6.61
CA ILE A 104 -11.60 -14.07 -5.23
C ILE A 104 -12.38 -12.75 -5.24
N ASP A 105 -13.43 -12.68 -4.41
CA ASP A 105 -14.21 -11.45 -4.19
C ASP A 105 -13.41 -10.48 -3.31
N THR A 106 -12.68 -9.56 -3.96
CA THR A 106 -11.75 -8.65 -3.29
C THR A 106 -12.44 -7.60 -2.43
N ALA A 107 -13.72 -7.34 -2.65
CA ALA A 107 -14.50 -6.43 -1.80
C ALA A 107 -14.71 -6.99 -0.38
N LYS A 108 -14.50 -8.30 -0.19
CA LYS A 108 -14.60 -8.98 1.12
C LYS A 108 -13.27 -9.15 1.83
N ILE A 109 -12.14 -8.83 1.19
CA ILE A 109 -10.82 -8.95 1.80
C ILE A 109 -10.68 -7.84 2.86
N PRO A 110 -10.58 -8.16 4.16
CA PRO A 110 -10.38 -7.14 5.17
C PRO A 110 -9.00 -6.51 5.02
N VAL A 111 -8.96 -5.19 5.04
CA VAL A 111 -7.74 -4.40 5.04
C VAL A 111 -7.63 -3.71 6.40
N TYR A 112 -6.54 -3.96 7.12
CA TYR A 112 -6.26 -3.30 8.39
C TYR A 112 -5.05 -2.39 8.23
N GLU A 113 -5.24 -1.11 8.52
CA GLU A 113 -4.20 -0.09 8.49
C GLU A 113 -3.45 -0.03 9.82
N THR A 114 -2.14 0.03 9.72
CA THR A 114 -1.23 0.17 10.84
C THR A 114 -0.38 1.41 10.64
N GLU A 115 0.17 1.88 11.75
CA GLU A 115 1.37 2.71 11.71
C GLU A 115 2.58 1.80 11.50
N ASN A 116 3.72 2.38 11.08
CA ASN A 116 4.96 1.64 10.88
C ASN A 116 5.65 1.34 12.23
N GLU A 117 4.90 0.77 13.17
CA GLU A 117 5.35 0.45 14.52
C GLU A 117 4.74 -0.87 15.02
N GLU A 118 5.38 -1.45 16.04
CA GLU A 118 5.03 -2.76 16.58
C GLU A 118 3.61 -2.79 17.15
N LYS A 119 3.21 -1.75 17.88
CA LYS A 119 1.95 -1.74 18.63
C LYS A 119 0.73 -1.82 17.71
N SER A 120 0.65 -0.98 16.69
CA SER A 120 -0.46 -1.02 15.72
C SER A 120 -0.40 -2.27 14.83
N THR A 121 0.80 -2.75 14.48
CA THR A 121 0.99 -4.03 13.76
C THR A 121 0.41 -5.20 14.54
N ARG A 122 0.73 -5.30 15.83
CA ARG A 122 0.22 -6.35 16.73
C ARG A 122 -1.30 -6.29 16.83
N ALA A 123 -1.87 -5.11 17.06
CA ALA A 123 -3.32 -4.93 17.14
C ALA A 123 -4.02 -5.34 15.82
N GLY A 124 -3.42 -5.03 14.67
CA GLY A 124 -3.95 -5.44 13.37
C GLY A 124 -3.95 -6.95 13.15
N LEU A 125 -2.85 -7.63 13.50
CA LEU A 125 -2.78 -9.09 13.42
C LEU A 125 -3.79 -9.76 14.37
N GLU A 126 -3.91 -9.29 15.61
CA GLU A 126 -4.91 -9.80 16.57
C GLU A 126 -6.33 -9.62 16.03
N ALA A 127 -6.65 -8.44 15.47
CA ALA A 127 -7.98 -8.16 14.91
C ALA A 127 -8.28 -9.00 13.65
N ILE A 128 -7.30 -9.23 12.78
CA ILE A 128 -7.44 -10.03 11.57
C ILE A 128 -7.68 -11.52 11.92
N PHE A 129 -6.85 -12.09 12.80
CA PHE A 129 -6.94 -13.50 13.16
C PHE A 129 -8.05 -13.81 14.18
N GLY A 130 -8.55 -12.81 14.91
CA GLY A 130 -9.69 -12.94 15.83
C GLY A 130 -11.06 -13.04 15.14
N ARG A 131 -11.14 -12.94 13.81
CA ARG A 131 -12.38 -13.05 13.04
C ARG A 131 -12.93 -14.49 13.06
N SER A 132 -14.25 -14.63 12.89
CA SER A 132 -14.91 -15.95 12.83
C SER A 132 -14.39 -16.85 11.71
N GLU A 133 -13.94 -16.24 10.61
CA GLU A 133 -13.24 -16.90 9.51
C GLU A 133 -11.87 -16.25 9.34
N PRO A 134 -10.82 -16.77 10.01
CA PRO A 134 -9.49 -16.21 9.91
C PRO A 134 -8.91 -16.43 8.49
N PRO A 135 -8.08 -15.50 7.99
CA PRO A 135 -7.40 -15.69 6.72
C PRO A 135 -6.42 -16.85 6.81
N THR A 136 -6.09 -17.42 5.65
CA THR A 136 -4.99 -18.38 5.52
C THR A 136 -3.75 -17.73 4.91
N ALA A 137 -3.85 -16.49 4.43
CA ALA A 137 -2.73 -15.69 3.93
C ALA A 137 -2.94 -14.20 4.25
N ILE A 138 -1.84 -13.49 4.54
CA ILE A 138 -1.77 -12.03 4.74
C ILE A 138 -0.73 -11.46 3.77
#